data_AF-H8ZF22-F1
#
_entry.id   AF-H8ZF22-F1
#
_cell.length_a   1.000
_cell.length_b   1.000
_cell.length_c   1.000
_cell.angle_alpha   90.00
_cell.angle_beta   90.00
_cell.angle_gamma   90.00
#
_symmetry.space_group_name_H-M   'P 1'
#
loop_
_entity.id
_entity.type
_entity.pdbx_description
1 polymer ?
#
loop_
_entity_poly.entity_id
_entity_poly.type
_entity_poly.pdbx_seq_one_letter_code
_entity_poly.pdbx_strand_id
1 'polypeptide(L)'
;MNFNEIQLKTLLRRNIGSYVSDVNVQKNMQLLLRTIFTACPRGSMVLNKYESLNTLSYNTFMVMVLRNLKAMPKYSEVKVEEAVSLAIIETKGLMGELEKIASRMTTNDARNAFYHMMNKNHLAVMLLHSELNEYILTDLKQAMQAHFDQNKQAVTYTAENMFELTHSGREMIIERAMVLLQKHGGQLSKYNEKGEVMSNLNALGLDYCNDILSLHKLVNGPYKNLNALFTMMDFLTVIKKTIEPPHTPMPLL
;
A
#
# COMPACT_ATOMS: atom_id res chain seq x y z
N MET A 1 -16.17 -8.27 17.42
CA MET A 1 -15.25 -7.63 16.46
C MET A 1 -14.05 -8.55 16.35
N ASN A 2 -13.98 -9.45 15.37
CA ASN A 2 -12.82 -10.34 15.27
C ASN A 2 -12.18 -10.14 13.89
N PHE A 3 -11.26 -9.18 13.80
CA PHE A 3 -10.06 -9.44 12.99
C PHE A 3 -9.35 -10.65 13.59
N ASN A 4 -8.38 -11.25 12.90
CA ASN A 4 -7.77 -12.49 13.39
C ASN A 4 -6.86 -12.20 14.61
N GLU A 5 -7.46 -11.91 15.76
CA GLU A 5 -6.83 -11.52 17.01
C GLU A 5 -5.94 -12.64 17.52
N ILE A 6 -6.39 -13.90 17.36
CA ILE A 6 -5.60 -15.09 17.68
C ILE A 6 -4.33 -15.13 16.82
N GLN A 7 -4.44 -14.87 15.52
CA GLN A 7 -3.27 -14.80 14.64
C GLN A 7 -2.37 -13.63 14.99
N LEU A 8 -2.92 -12.44 15.31
CA LEU A 8 -2.13 -11.29 15.75
C LEU A 8 -1.34 -11.63 17.01
N LYS A 9 -2.00 -12.14 18.06
CA LYS A 9 -1.37 -12.60 19.31
C LYS A 9 -0.26 -13.60 19.05
N THR A 10 -0.55 -14.61 18.22
CA THR A 10 0.42 -15.66 17.88
C THR A 10 1.66 -15.07 17.22
N LEU A 11 1.48 -14.17 16.25
CA LEU A 11 2.58 -13.55 15.53
C LEU A 11 3.35 -12.55 16.39
N LEU A 12 2.68 -11.77 17.25
CA LEU A 12 3.34 -10.87 18.21
C LEU A 12 4.26 -11.64 19.16
N ARG A 13 3.75 -12.72 19.78
CA ARG A 13 4.54 -13.57 20.68
C ARG A 13 5.72 -14.23 19.98
N ARG A 14 5.52 -14.69 18.73
CA ARG A 14 6.58 -15.32 17.92
C ARG A 14 7.67 -14.33 17.51
N ASN A 15 7.29 -13.15 17.04
CA ASN A 15 8.23 -12.23 16.39
C ASN A 15 8.87 -11.21 17.34
N ILE A 16 8.16 -10.84 18.42
CA ILE A 16 8.62 -9.80 19.37
C ILE A 16 9.01 -10.42 20.72
N GLY A 17 8.43 -11.58 21.07
CA GLY A 17 8.66 -12.26 22.34
C GLY A 17 7.62 -11.90 23.39
N SER A 18 7.35 -12.83 24.31
CA SER A 18 6.25 -12.77 25.27
C SER A 18 6.51 -11.94 26.54
N TYR A 19 7.73 -11.42 26.77
CA TYR A 19 8.13 -10.96 28.12
C TYR A 19 9.01 -9.69 28.22
N VAL A 20 9.17 -8.88 27.17
CA VAL A 20 10.09 -7.73 27.26
C VAL A 20 9.31 -6.43 27.44
N SER A 21 9.11 -6.02 28.70
CA SER A 21 8.49 -4.73 29.09
C SER A 21 9.27 -3.48 28.66
N ASP A 22 10.43 -3.66 28.01
CA ASP A 22 11.33 -2.59 27.56
C ASP A 22 11.55 -2.54 26.05
N VAL A 23 10.72 -3.23 25.25
CA VAL A 23 10.74 -3.04 23.80
C VAL A 23 10.24 -1.64 23.47
N ASN A 24 11.15 -0.80 22.97
CA ASN A 24 10.83 0.52 22.45
C ASN A 24 10.08 0.37 21.11
N VAL A 25 8.84 0.88 21.04
CA VAL A 25 7.97 0.75 19.87
C VAL A 25 8.59 1.42 18.65
N GLN A 26 9.16 2.62 18.81
CA GLN A 26 9.74 3.38 17.69
C GLN A 26 10.93 2.64 17.08
N LYS A 27 11.81 2.08 17.91
CA LYS A 27 12.96 1.28 17.45
C LYS A 27 12.54 -0.02 16.74
N ASN A 28 11.34 -0.53 17.03
CA ASN A 28 10.84 -1.80 16.50
C ASN A 28 9.65 -1.61 15.55
N MET A 29 9.41 -0.39 15.05
CA MET A 29 8.23 -0.06 14.27
C MET A 29 8.10 -0.95 13.02
N GLN A 30 9.20 -1.18 12.31
CA GLN A 30 9.18 -2.02 11.10
C GLN A 30 8.75 -3.47 11.39
N LEU A 31 9.27 -4.05 12.48
CA LEU A 31 8.91 -5.41 12.90
C LEU A 31 7.45 -5.49 13.35
N LEU A 32 6.96 -4.46 14.06
CA LEU A 32 5.57 -4.34 14.47
C LEU A 32 4.62 -4.23 13.28
N LEU A 33 4.88 -3.29 12.36
CA LEU A 33 4.07 -3.09 11.15
C LEU A 33 4.00 -4.37 10.33
N ARG A 34 5.14 -5.02 10.08
CA ARG A 34 5.20 -6.31 9.39
C ARG A 34 4.35 -7.37 10.10
N THR A 35 4.49 -7.49 11.43
CA THR A 35 3.75 -8.47 12.21
C THR A 35 2.24 -8.23 12.15
N ILE A 36 1.81 -6.98 12.32
CA ILE A 36 0.40 -6.58 12.30
C ILE A 36 -0.21 -6.77 10.92
N PHE A 37 0.45 -6.32 9.85
CA PHE A 37 -0.10 -6.43 8.49
C PHE A 37 -0.04 -7.85 7.94
N THR A 38 0.84 -8.70 8.48
CA THR A 38 0.79 -10.16 8.23
C THR A 38 -0.44 -10.79 8.90
N ALA A 39 -0.80 -10.36 10.11
CA ALA A 39 -2.00 -10.83 10.82
C ALA A 39 -3.30 -10.28 10.20
N CYS A 40 -3.23 -9.08 9.64
CA CYS A 40 -4.34 -8.35 9.04
C CYS A 40 -4.04 -8.06 7.57
N PRO A 41 -3.93 -9.07 6.69
CA PRO A 41 -3.63 -8.85 5.29
C PRO A 41 -4.76 -8.09 4.59
N ARG A 42 -4.44 -7.38 3.51
CA ARG A 42 -5.45 -6.80 2.62
C ARG A 42 -6.28 -7.91 2.02
N GLY A 43 -7.58 -7.69 1.93
CA GLY A 43 -8.53 -8.75 1.59
C GLY A 43 -8.99 -9.57 2.80
N SER A 44 -8.59 -9.24 4.04
CA SER A 44 -9.19 -9.85 5.24
C SER A 44 -10.61 -9.33 5.49
N MET A 45 -11.48 -10.18 6.03
CA MET A 45 -12.93 -9.94 6.24
C MET A 45 -13.28 -8.61 6.93
N VAL A 46 -12.32 -8.03 7.65
CA VAL A 46 -12.50 -6.83 8.47
C VAL A 46 -12.75 -5.58 7.63
N LEU A 47 -12.15 -5.49 6.44
CA LEU A 47 -12.21 -4.33 5.54
C LEU A 47 -12.87 -4.65 4.19
N ASN A 48 -13.10 -5.94 3.90
CA ASN A 48 -13.74 -6.40 2.65
C ASN A 48 -15.19 -5.91 2.47
N LYS A 49 -15.86 -5.46 3.53
CA LYS A 49 -17.21 -4.87 3.43
C LYS A 49 -17.25 -3.73 2.40
N TYR A 50 -16.15 -3.01 2.23
CA TYR A 50 -16.04 -1.85 1.34
C TYR A 50 -15.31 -2.21 0.05
N GLU A 51 -15.82 -3.18 -0.71
CA GLU A 51 -15.17 -3.68 -1.93
C GLU A 51 -14.81 -2.56 -2.91
N SER A 52 -15.75 -1.63 -3.15
CA SER A 52 -15.54 -0.46 -4.02
C SER A 52 -14.49 0.53 -3.49
N LEU A 53 -14.10 0.45 -2.22
CA LEU A 53 -13.11 1.30 -1.56
C LEU A 53 -11.94 0.49 -0.97
N ASN A 54 -11.70 -0.73 -1.47
CA ASN A 54 -10.76 -1.68 -0.86
C ASN A 54 -9.33 -1.12 -0.68
N THR A 55 -8.86 -0.31 -1.63
CA THR A 55 -7.50 0.24 -1.64
C THR A 55 -7.41 1.38 -0.65
N LEU A 56 -8.39 2.28 -0.68
CA LEU A 56 -8.50 3.34 0.32
C LEU A 56 -8.61 2.77 1.73
N SER A 57 -9.50 1.80 1.95
CA SER A 57 -9.79 1.28 3.28
C SER A 57 -8.55 0.64 3.90
N TYR A 58 -7.81 -0.17 3.14
CA TYR A 58 -6.59 -0.78 3.65
C TYR A 58 -5.47 0.23 3.89
N ASN A 59 -5.25 1.17 2.96
CA ASN A 59 -4.22 2.19 3.15
C ASN A 59 -4.54 3.09 4.36
N THR A 60 -5.81 3.43 4.57
CA THR A 60 -6.28 4.15 5.76
C THR A 60 -5.98 3.36 7.02
N PHE A 61 -6.31 2.07 7.04
CA PHE A 61 -6.02 1.19 8.17
C PHE A 61 -4.52 1.17 8.50
N MET A 62 -3.64 1.08 7.50
CA MET A 62 -2.19 1.12 7.71
C MET A 62 -1.73 2.42 8.38
N VAL A 63 -2.25 3.57 7.91
CA VAL A 63 -1.95 4.89 8.49
C VAL A 63 -2.46 4.99 9.94
N MET A 64 -3.69 4.55 10.20
CA MET A 64 -4.28 4.58 11.55
C MET A 64 -3.51 3.68 12.52
N VAL A 65 -3.07 2.49 12.09
CA VAL A 65 -2.20 1.62 12.88
C VAL A 65 -0.90 2.33 13.23
N LEU A 66 -0.20 2.89 12.24
CA LEU A 66 1.06 3.61 12.49
C LEU A 66 0.85 4.75 13.49
N ARG A 67 -0.19 5.56 13.29
CA ARG A 67 -0.53 6.69 14.17
C ARG A 67 -0.77 6.23 15.61
N ASN A 68 -1.55 5.17 15.79
CA ASN A 68 -1.88 4.64 17.11
C ASN A 68 -0.65 4.03 17.79
N LEU A 69 0.21 3.33 17.04
CA LEU A 69 1.49 2.82 17.57
C LEU A 69 2.45 3.94 17.95
N LYS A 70 2.50 5.05 17.19
CA LYS A 70 3.38 6.18 17.52
C LYS A 70 3.03 6.84 18.85
N ALA A 71 1.78 6.78 19.27
CA ALA A 71 1.33 7.25 20.58
C ALA A 71 1.79 6.35 21.75
N MET A 72 2.39 5.19 21.46
CA MET A 72 2.84 4.22 22.45
C MET A 72 4.36 4.25 22.61
N PRO A 73 4.91 4.69 23.76
CA PRO A 73 6.36 4.73 23.96
C PRO A 73 6.97 3.34 24.26
N LYS A 74 6.20 2.46 24.91
CA LYS A 74 6.62 1.10 25.30
C LYS A 74 5.66 0.06 24.75
N TYR A 75 6.23 -1.07 24.34
CA TYR A 75 5.48 -2.22 23.87
C TYR A 75 4.59 -2.80 24.97
N SER A 76 3.38 -3.18 24.59
CA SER A 76 2.48 -4.04 25.35
C SER A 76 1.61 -4.75 24.33
N GLU A 77 1.53 -6.08 24.40
CA GLU A 77 0.69 -6.89 23.51
C GLU A 77 -0.76 -6.38 23.51
N VAL A 78 -1.31 -6.14 24.71
CA VAL A 78 -2.67 -5.59 24.89
C VAL A 78 -2.84 -4.23 24.21
N LYS A 79 -1.87 -3.32 24.38
CA LYS A 79 -1.96 -1.99 23.76
C LYS A 79 -1.81 -2.04 22.24
N VAL A 80 -1.05 -2.99 21.70
CA VAL A 80 -0.96 -3.22 20.25
C VAL A 80 -2.30 -3.71 19.70
N GLU A 81 -2.95 -4.64 20.40
CA GLU A 81 -4.30 -5.11 20.04
C GLU A 81 -5.33 -3.98 20.06
N GLU A 82 -5.30 -3.14 21.10
CA GLU A 82 -6.15 -1.95 21.20
C GLU A 82 -5.88 -0.98 20.05
N ALA A 83 -4.61 -0.72 19.70
CA ALA A 83 -4.22 0.15 18.61
C ALA A 83 -4.74 -0.35 17.24
N VAL A 84 -4.66 -1.66 16.99
CA VAL A 84 -5.18 -2.30 15.78
C VAL A 84 -6.71 -2.26 15.76
N SER A 85 -7.37 -2.57 16.88
CA SER A 85 -8.82 -2.52 17.02
C SER A 85 -9.37 -1.12 16.76
N LEU A 86 -8.73 -0.11 17.34
CA LEU A 86 -9.08 1.30 17.13
C LEU A 86 -8.91 1.69 15.66
N ALA A 87 -7.79 1.31 15.03
CA ALA A 87 -7.56 1.59 13.62
C ALA A 87 -8.63 0.97 12.71
N ILE A 88 -9.13 -0.23 13.05
CA ILE A 88 -10.25 -0.87 12.34
C ILE A 88 -11.55 -0.07 12.51
N ILE A 89 -11.87 0.34 13.73
CA ILE A 89 -13.09 1.12 14.03
C ILE A 89 -13.07 2.42 13.24
N GLU A 90 -11.98 3.16 13.30
CA GLU A 90 -11.82 4.46 12.64
C GLU A 90 -11.90 4.33 11.12
N THR A 91 -11.23 3.32 10.56
CA THR A 91 -11.29 3.02 9.12
C THR A 91 -12.73 2.73 8.69
N LYS A 92 -13.45 1.88 9.44
CA LYS A 92 -14.86 1.56 9.16
C LYS A 92 -15.76 2.80 9.25
N GLY A 93 -15.54 3.65 10.25
CA GLY A 93 -16.24 4.92 10.40
C GLY A 93 -16.06 5.79 9.15
N LEU A 94 -14.81 6.00 8.72
CA LEU A 94 -14.51 6.79 7.53
C LEU A 94 -15.13 6.19 6.26
N MET A 95 -14.96 4.89 6.02
CA MET A 95 -15.52 4.24 4.83
C MET A 95 -17.06 4.31 4.83
N GLY A 96 -17.70 4.18 5.99
CA GLY A 96 -19.15 4.32 6.13
C GLY A 96 -19.66 5.72 5.78
N GLU A 97 -18.93 6.77 6.16
CA GLU A 97 -19.27 8.14 5.74
C GLU A 97 -19.11 8.34 4.23
N LEU A 98 -18.09 7.75 3.61
CA LEU A 98 -17.91 7.81 2.16
C LEU A 98 -19.01 7.05 1.40
N GLU A 99 -19.46 5.90 1.90
CA GLU A 99 -20.62 5.19 1.34
C GLU A 99 -21.92 6.02 1.46
N LYS A 100 -22.12 6.73 2.57
CA LYS A 100 -23.27 7.65 2.73
C LYS A 100 -23.22 8.83 1.76
N ILE A 101 -22.03 9.33 1.44
CA ILE A 101 -21.86 10.37 0.40
C ILE A 101 -22.21 9.77 -0.96
N ALA A 102 -21.65 8.60 -1.28
CA ALA A 102 -21.87 7.90 -2.53
C ALA A 102 -23.34 7.48 -2.76
N SER A 103 -24.08 7.18 -1.68
CA SER A 103 -25.50 6.84 -1.75
C SER A 103 -26.40 8.03 -2.10
N ARG A 104 -25.92 9.27 -1.91
CA ARG A 104 -26.64 10.49 -2.32
C ARG A 104 -26.47 10.81 -3.81
N MET A 105 -25.60 10.08 -4.50
CA MET A 105 -25.38 10.26 -5.94
C MET A 105 -26.47 9.57 -6.74
N THR A 106 -27.01 10.28 -7.73
CA THR A 106 -28.17 9.87 -8.52
C THR A 106 -27.85 8.83 -9.59
N THR A 107 -26.62 8.79 -10.09
CA THR A 107 -26.21 7.84 -11.14
C THR A 107 -25.13 6.89 -10.65
N ASN A 108 -25.13 5.68 -11.21
CA ASN A 108 -24.06 4.70 -10.94
C ASN A 108 -22.72 5.20 -11.47
N ASP A 109 -22.70 5.94 -12.58
CA ASP A 109 -21.47 6.49 -13.14
C ASP A 109 -20.83 7.51 -12.21
N ALA A 110 -21.61 8.42 -11.63
CA ALA A 110 -21.10 9.36 -10.63
C ALA A 110 -20.55 8.64 -9.40
N ARG A 111 -21.25 7.58 -8.95
CA ARG A 111 -20.82 6.75 -7.82
C ARG A 111 -19.51 6.02 -8.10
N ASN A 112 -19.37 5.44 -9.28
CA ASN A 112 -18.17 4.74 -9.72
C ASN A 112 -16.99 5.71 -9.88
N ALA A 113 -17.23 6.89 -10.48
CA ALA A 113 -16.22 7.93 -10.61
C ALA A 113 -15.76 8.43 -9.22
N PHE A 114 -16.68 8.59 -8.27
CA PHE A 114 -16.34 8.93 -6.89
C PHE A 114 -15.46 7.88 -6.23
N TYR A 115 -15.85 6.60 -6.25
CA TYR A 115 -15.04 5.53 -5.66
C TYR A 115 -13.67 5.40 -6.33
N HIS A 116 -13.62 5.57 -7.65
CA HIS A 116 -12.38 5.57 -8.41
C HIS A 116 -11.46 6.73 -8.00
N MET A 117 -12.00 7.94 -7.93
CA MET A 117 -11.27 9.14 -7.49
C MET A 117 -10.74 8.96 -6.08
N MET A 118 -11.58 8.45 -5.18
CA MET A 118 -11.16 8.14 -3.84
C MET A 118 -9.99 7.17 -3.94
N ASN A 119 -10.16 5.91 -4.34
CA ASN A 119 -9.08 4.91 -4.34
C ASN A 119 -7.73 5.36 -4.92
N LYS A 120 -7.72 6.28 -5.90
CA LYS A 120 -6.49 6.80 -6.52
C LYS A 120 -5.75 7.88 -5.72
N ASN A 121 -6.44 8.76 -4.99
CA ASN A 121 -5.83 9.98 -4.42
C ASN A 121 -5.01 9.77 -3.12
N HIS A 122 -4.96 8.56 -2.56
CA HIS A 122 -4.42 8.32 -1.20
C HIS A 122 -2.93 7.99 -1.14
N LEU A 123 -2.27 7.90 -2.30
CA LEU A 123 -0.86 7.53 -2.39
C LEU A 123 0.04 8.48 -1.60
N ALA A 124 -0.23 9.77 -1.76
CA ALA A 124 0.40 10.87 -1.05
C ALA A 124 0.55 10.56 0.44
N VAL A 125 -0.58 10.35 1.11
CA VAL A 125 -0.63 10.40 2.57
C VAL A 125 0.04 9.19 3.20
N MET A 126 -0.14 7.99 2.64
CA MET A 126 0.46 6.78 3.20
C MET A 126 1.98 6.81 3.12
N LEU A 127 2.54 7.33 2.02
CA LEU A 127 3.98 7.28 1.75
C LEU A 127 4.73 8.51 2.25
N LEU A 128 4.02 9.59 2.59
CA LEU A 128 4.58 10.67 3.41
C LEU A 128 5.02 10.20 4.82
N HIS A 129 4.51 9.06 5.29
CA HIS A 129 5.00 8.43 6.51
C HIS A 129 6.23 7.56 6.21
N SER A 130 7.40 8.00 6.64
CA SER A 130 8.68 7.33 6.38
C SER A 130 8.70 5.86 6.79
N GLU A 131 8.03 5.49 7.88
CA GLU A 131 7.98 4.12 8.35
C GLU A 131 7.13 3.21 7.45
N LEU A 132 6.01 3.72 6.92
CA LEU A 132 5.19 2.97 5.96
C LEU A 132 5.86 2.90 4.59
N ASN A 133 6.55 3.96 4.17
CA ASN A 133 7.34 3.92 2.95
C ASN A 133 8.45 2.88 3.05
N GLU A 134 9.22 2.87 4.13
CA GLU A 134 10.27 1.86 4.36
C GLU A 134 9.70 0.44 4.40
N TYR A 135 8.55 0.24 5.05
CA TYR A 135 7.84 -1.05 5.06
C TYR A 135 7.50 -1.53 3.64
N ILE A 136 6.89 -0.67 2.82
CA ILE A 136 6.48 -1.00 1.45
C ILE A 136 7.69 -1.21 0.53
N LEU A 137 8.73 -0.39 0.68
CA LEU A 137 9.98 -0.54 -0.05
C LEU A 137 10.69 -1.85 0.28
N THR A 138 10.67 -2.24 1.55
CA THR A 138 11.24 -3.51 2.00
C THR A 138 10.47 -4.68 1.40
N ASP A 139 9.14 -4.63 1.43
CA ASP A 139 8.26 -5.62 0.79
C ASP A 139 8.56 -5.75 -0.71
N LEU A 140 8.66 -4.62 -1.43
CA LEU A 140 9.02 -4.59 -2.85
C LEU A 140 10.40 -5.22 -3.11
N LYS A 141 11.43 -4.81 -2.36
CA LYS A 141 12.80 -5.33 -2.51
C LYS A 141 12.85 -6.83 -2.30
N GLN A 142 12.22 -7.31 -1.24
CA GLN A 142 12.10 -8.72 -0.90
C GLN A 142 11.40 -9.51 -2.02
N ALA A 143 10.29 -8.97 -2.53
CA ALA A 143 9.55 -9.59 -3.63
C ALA A 143 10.37 -9.71 -4.91
N MET A 144 11.12 -8.66 -5.28
CA MET A 144 11.94 -8.63 -6.48
C MET A 144 13.16 -9.55 -6.36
N GLN A 145 13.85 -9.52 -5.22
CA GLN A 145 14.99 -10.42 -4.96
C GLN A 145 14.57 -11.88 -5.02
N ALA A 146 13.43 -12.23 -4.43
CA ALA A 146 12.90 -13.59 -4.48
C ALA A 146 12.34 -13.98 -5.85
N HIS A 147 12.00 -13.01 -6.72
CA HIS A 147 11.46 -13.28 -8.05
C HIS A 147 12.56 -13.45 -9.12
N PHE A 148 13.60 -12.62 -9.07
CA PHE A 148 14.59 -12.50 -10.15
C PHE A 148 15.87 -13.34 -9.96
N ASP A 149 15.97 -14.08 -8.86
CA ASP A 149 17.10 -14.96 -8.50
C ASP A 149 18.42 -14.20 -8.25
N GLN A 150 19.17 -14.59 -7.22
CA GLN A 150 20.34 -13.85 -6.69
C GLN A 150 21.55 -13.77 -7.66
N ASN A 151 21.51 -14.51 -8.77
CA ASN A 151 22.66 -14.74 -9.66
C ASN A 151 22.61 -13.94 -10.97
N LYS A 152 21.66 -13.01 -11.14
CA LYS A 152 21.61 -12.17 -12.34
C LYS A 152 22.27 -10.81 -12.07
N GLN A 153 23.12 -10.40 -13.01
CA GLN A 153 23.85 -9.13 -13.01
C GLN A 153 22.96 -7.99 -12.53
N ALA A 154 23.52 -7.09 -11.70
CA ALA A 154 22.85 -5.89 -11.24
C ALA A 154 22.42 -5.03 -12.44
N VAL A 155 21.18 -5.18 -12.88
CA VAL A 155 20.60 -4.33 -13.91
C VAL A 155 20.37 -2.97 -13.27
N THR A 156 21.16 -1.99 -13.67
CA THR A 156 20.99 -0.60 -13.22
C THR A 156 20.16 0.13 -14.26
N TYR A 157 19.03 0.70 -13.84
CA TYR A 157 18.20 1.55 -14.69
C TYR A 157 18.52 3.03 -14.46
N THR A 158 18.30 3.85 -15.49
CA THR A 158 18.41 5.31 -15.40
C THR A 158 17.08 5.94 -14.96
N ALA A 159 17.11 7.24 -14.67
CA ALA A 159 15.91 8.00 -14.35
C ALA A 159 14.92 8.04 -15.52
N GLU A 160 15.43 8.11 -16.74
CA GLU A 160 14.65 8.14 -18.00
C GLU A 160 13.86 6.84 -18.18
N ASN A 161 14.43 5.70 -17.80
CA ASN A 161 13.74 4.41 -17.91
C ASN A 161 12.44 4.32 -17.10
N MET A 162 12.23 5.22 -16.12
CA MET A 162 10.98 5.30 -15.34
C MET A 162 9.89 6.14 -16.02
N PHE A 163 10.28 7.06 -16.91
CA PHE A 163 9.36 7.91 -17.67
C PHE A 163 9.04 7.35 -19.06
N GLU A 164 9.68 6.26 -19.44
CA GLU A 164 9.26 5.45 -20.59
C GLU A 164 7.81 4.95 -20.42
N LEU A 165 7.13 4.76 -21.55
CA LEU A 165 5.85 4.08 -21.58
C LEU A 165 6.02 2.60 -21.23
N THR A 166 5.01 2.03 -20.57
CA THR A 166 4.86 0.59 -20.40
C THR A 166 4.78 -0.11 -21.75
N HIS A 167 4.94 -1.44 -21.79
CA HIS A 167 4.83 -2.22 -23.03
C HIS A 167 3.47 -2.04 -23.72
N SER A 168 2.41 -1.80 -22.95
CA SER A 168 1.08 -1.48 -23.47
C SER A 168 0.96 -0.11 -24.15
N GLY A 169 1.92 0.80 -23.92
CA GLY A 169 1.89 2.18 -24.42
C GLY A 169 0.91 3.12 -23.73
N ARG A 170 0.16 2.66 -22.71
CA ARG A 170 -0.97 3.42 -22.13
C ARG A 170 -0.61 4.34 -20.97
N GLU A 171 0.43 3.99 -20.22
CA GLU A 171 0.85 4.70 -19.01
C GLU A 171 2.38 4.64 -18.88
N MET A 172 2.97 5.62 -18.18
CA MET A 172 4.40 5.60 -17.87
C MET A 172 4.72 4.51 -16.85
N ILE A 173 5.93 3.98 -16.91
CA ILE A 173 6.41 2.93 -15.99
C ILE A 173 6.32 3.36 -14.53
N ILE A 174 6.66 4.61 -14.24
CA ILE A 174 6.48 5.22 -12.92
C ILE A 174 5.01 5.24 -12.50
N GLU A 175 4.09 5.72 -13.35
CA GLU A 175 2.65 5.75 -13.04
C GLU A 175 2.15 4.34 -12.72
N ARG A 176 2.55 3.35 -13.52
CA ARG A 176 2.16 1.96 -13.31
C ARG A 176 2.71 1.36 -12.01
N ALA A 177 4.00 1.50 -11.77
CA ALA A 177 4.64 0.98 -10.55
C ALA A 177 3.94 1.52 -9.28
N MET A 178 3.49 2.76 -9.34
CA MET A 178 2.85 3.45 -8.21
C MET A 178 1.44 2.94 -7.94
N VAL A 179 0.65 2.73 -9.00
CA VAL A 179 -0.67 2.07 -8.91
C VAL A 179 -0.52 0.67 -8.33
N LEU A 180 0.55 -0.05 -8.68
CA LEU A 180 0.82 -1.37 -8.12
C LEU A 180 1.19 -1.31 -6.63
N LEU A 181 2.04 -0.37 -6.22
CA LEU A 181 2.35 -0.16 -4.80
C LEU A 181 1.12 0.24 -3.99
N GLN A 182 0.18 1.01 -4.55
CA GLN A 182 -1.11 1.30 -3.89
C GLN A 182 -1.92 0.06 -3.60
N LYS A 183 -2.01 -0.78 -4.62
CA LYS A 183 -2.95 -1.89 -4.63
C LYS A 183 -2.39 -3.09 -3.88
N HIS A 184 -1.09 -3.27 -3.91
CA HIS A 184 -0.41 -4.49 -3.47
C HIS A 184 0.74 -4.27 -2.50
N GLY A 185 1.10 -3.02 -2.17
CA GLY A 185 2.15 -2.72 -1.19
C GLY A 185 1.86 -3.37 0.17
N GLY A 186 2.87 -4.04 0.72
CA GLY A 186 2.76 -4.87 1.91
C GLY A 186 2.27 -6.30 1.63
N GLN A 187 2.11 -6.69 0.37
CA GLN A 187 1.73 -8.03 -0.06
C GLN A 187 2.53 -8.55 -1.27
N LEU A 188 3.55 -7.80 -1.72
CA LEU A 188 4.37 -8.18 -2.88
C LEU A 188 5.27 -9.38 -2.54
N SER A 189 5.69 -9.46 -1.28
CA SER A 189 6.41 -10.59 -0.70
C SER A 189 5.51 -11.36 0.28
N LYS A 190 5.91 -12.59 0.59
CA LYS A 190 5.30 -13.42 1.64
C LYS A 190 6.35 -14.29 2.31
N TYR A 191 5.98 -14.92 3.41
CA TYR A 191 6.83 -15.86 4.12
C TYR A 191 6.27 -17.27 4.00
N ASN A 192 7.13 -18.25 3.73
CA ASN A 192 6.74 -19.66 3.81
C ASN A 192 6.67 -20.13 5.27
N GLU A 193 6.28 -21.39 5.48
CA GLU A 193 6.16 -21.99 6.81
C GLU A 193 7.48 -21.99 7.59
N LYS A 194 8.62 -22.06 6.89
CA LYS A 194 9.97 -21.97 7.45
C LYS A 194 10.40 -20.54 7.78
N GLY A 195 9.61 -19.54 7.42
CA GLY A 195 9.93 -18.12 7.61
C GLY A 195 10.85 -17.53 6.53
N GLU A 196 11.03 -18.23 5.40
CA GLU A 196 11.82 -17.73 4.27
C GLU A 196 10.96 -16.79 3.40
N VAL A 197 11.59 -15.73 2.88
CA VAL A 197 10.95 -14.77 1.98
C VAL A 197 10.69 -15.42 0.62
N MET A 198 9.46 -15.28 0.12
CA MET A 198 9.05 -15.67 -1.22
C MET A 198 8.43 -14.48 -1.95
N SER A 199 8.56 -14.47 -3.28
CA SER A 199 7.81 -13.56 -4.14
C SER A 199 6.32 -13.95 -4.14
N ASN A 200 5.44 -12.96 -4.10
CA ASN A 200 3.99 -13.14 -4.21
C ASN A 200 3.39 -12.53 -5.50
N LEU A 201 4.23 -12.00 -6.39
CA LEU A 201 3.80 -11.24 -7.57
C LEU A 201 2.87 -12.05 -8.50
N ASN A 202 3.22 -13.31 -8.77
CA ASN A 202 2.42 -14.18 -9.64
C ASN A 202 1.05 -14.50 -9.03
N ALA A 203 0.98 -14.69 -7.71
CA ALA A 203 -0.28 -14.97 -7.01
C ALA A 203 -1.19 -13.74 -6.94
N LEU A 204 -0.62 -12.54 -7.04
CA LEU A 204 -1.36 -11.29 -7.18
C LEU A 204 -1.86 -11.04 -8.61
N GLY A 205 -1.53 -11.93 -9.57
CA GLY A 205 -1.94 -11.81 -10.97
C GLY A 205 -1.22 -10.69 -11.73
N LEU A 206 -0.02 -10.31 -11.29
CA LEU A 206 0.75 -9.24 -11.93
C LEU A 206 1.36 -9.71 -13.24
N ASP A 207 1.16 -8.94 -14.30
CA ASP A 207 1.69 -9.28 -15.61
C ASP A 207 3.20 -8.98 -15.71
N TYR A 208 3.95 -9.85 -16.35
CA TYR A 208 5.40 -9.71 -16.37
C TYR A 208 5.86 -8.41 -17.04
N CYS A 209 5.32 -8.11 -18.22
CA CYS A 209 5.83 -7.06 -19.11
C CYS A 209 5.52 -5.63 -18.64
N ASN A 210 4.34 -5.39 -18.07
CA ASN A 210 3.92 -4.07 -17.61
C ASN A 210 4.00 -3.95 -16.09
N ASP A 211 3.73 -5.00 -15.32
CA ASP A 211 3.70 -4.88 -13.86
C ASP A 211 5.03 -5.19 -13.21
N ILE A 212 5.50 -6.42 -13.39
CA ILE A 212 6.70 -6.91 -12.70
C ILE A 212 7.93 -6.12 -13.16
N LEU A 213 8.06 -5.86 -14.47
CA LEU A 213 9.16 -5.04 -14.99
C LEU A 213 9.08 -3.58 -14.50
N SER A 214 7.88 -3.00 -14.34
CA SER A 214 7.76 -1.64 -13.81
C SER A 214 8.20 -1.55 -12.35
N LEU A 215 7.81 -2.54 -11.53
CA LEU A 215 8.25 -2.66 -10.14
C LEU A 215 9.76 -2.94 -10.03
N HIS A 216 10.29 -3.79 -10.91
CA HIS A 216 11.71 -4.09 -10.99
C HIS A 216 12.55 -2.86 -11.36
N LYS A 217 12.08 -2.07 -12.32
CA LYS A 217 12.69 -0.79 -12.69
C LYS A 217 12.63 0.23 -11.55
N LEU A 218 11.52 0.31 -10.83
CA LEU A 218 11.38 1.21 -9.68
C LEU A 218 12.42 0.89 -8.59
N VAL A 219 12.59 -0.39 -8.23
CA VAL A 219 13.47 -0.78 -7.11
C VAL A 219 14.96 -0.72 -7.47
N ASN A 220 15.30 -0.91 -8.74
CA ASN A 220 16.68 -0.89 -9.25
C ASN A 220 17.05 0.42 -9.99
N GLY A 221 16.15 1.39 -10.01
CA GLY A 221 16.37 2.72 -10.58
C GLY A 221 17.11 3.66 -9.61
N PRO A 222 17.41 4.90 -10.04
CA PRO A 222 18.19 5.85 -9.24
C PRO A 222 17.37 6.46 -8.08
N TYR A 223 16.07 6.20 -8.02
CA TYR A 223 15.16 6.76 -7.02
C TYR A 223 15.23 6.00 -5.70
N LYS A 224 16.33 6.20 -4.97
CA LYS A 224 16.51 5.66 -3.62
C LYS A 224 15.54 6.25 -2.59
N ASN A 225 15.03 7.45 -2.86
CA ASN A 225 14.06 8.13 -2.02
C ASN A 225 12.75 8.31 -2.77
N LEU A 226 11.87 7.31 -2.67
CA LEU A 226 10.56 7.41 -3.30
C LEU A 226 9.75 8.59 -2.75
N ASN A 227 10.00 9.12 -1.54
CA ASN A 227 9.24 10.27 -1.01
C ASN A 227 9.31 11.48 -1.95
N ALA A 228 10.50 11.81 -2.47
CA ALA A 228 10.65 12.93 -3.38
C ALA A 228 9.86 12.71 -4.68
N LEU A 229 9.85 11.47 -5.17
CA LEU A 229 9.10 11.04 -6.34
C LEU A 229 7.57 11.12 -6.11
N PHE A 230 7.10 10.68 -4.94
CA PHE A 230 5.71 10.75 -4.52
C PHE A 230 5.24 12.20 -4.36
N THR A 231 6.03 13.04 -3.68
CA THR A 231 5.74 14.48 -3.54
C THR A 231 5.66 15.18 -4.89
N MET A 232 6.55 14.85 -5.84
CA MET A 232 6.46 15.37 -7.21
C MET A 232 5.22 14.85 -7.96
N MET A 233 4.85 13.58 -7.79
CA MET A 233 3.70 12.97 -8.47
C MET A 233 2.36 13.48 -7.94
N ASP A 234 2.24 13.75 -6.64
CA ASP A 234 1.07 14.44 -6.07
C ASP A 234 0.92 15.84 -6.68
N PHE A 235 2.04 16.52 -6.88
CA PHE A 235 2.07 17.83 -7.55
C PHE A 235 1.68 17.70 -9.04
N LEU A 236 2.14 16.65 -9.73
CA LEU A 236 1.85 16.41 -11.15
C LEU A 236 0.42 15.90 -11.41
N THR A 237 -0.19 15.15 -10.50
CA THR A 237 -1.60 14.74 -10.61
C THR A 237 -2.56 15.92 -10.44
N VAL A 238 -2.18 16.92 -9.65
CA VAL A 238 -2.86 18.23 -9.60
C VAL A 238 -2.69 18.95 -10.95
N ILE A 239 -1.49 18.98 -11.52
CA ILE A 239 -1.21 19.65 -12.80
C ILE A 239 -1.92 18.98 -13.99
N LYS A 240 -1.95 17.65 -14.09
CA LYS A 240 -2.59 16.91 -15.21
C LYS A 240 -4.11 17.23 -15.30
N LYS A 241 -4.79 17.39 -14.16
CA LYS A 241 -6.19 17.87 -14.10
C LYS A 241 -6.37 19.34 -14.48
N THR A 242 -5.30 20.13 -14.44
CA THR A 242 -5.32 21.56 -14.77
C THR A 242 -4.95 21.80 -16.25
N ILE A 243 -4.26 20.84 -16.88
CA ILE A 243 -3.77 20.94 -18.27
C ILE A 243 -4.65 20.15 -19.26
N GLU A 244 -5.40 19.12 -18.84
CA GLU A 244 -6.43 18.52 -19.71
C GLU A 244 -7.59 19.54 -19.91
N PRO A 245 -7.81 20.06 -21.12
CA PRO A 245 -8.95 20.94 -21.36
C PRO A 245 -10.25 20.13 -21.13
N PRO A 246 -11.31 20.76 -20.59
CA PRO A 246 -12.60 20.08 -20.48
C PRO A 246 -12.99 19.60 -21.88
N HIS A 247 -13.18 18.29 -22.04
CA HIS A 247 -13.76 17.73 -23.25
C HIS A 247 -15.11 18.40 -23.46
N THR A 248 -15.11 19.41 -24.34
CA THR A 248 -16.32 20.02 -24.85
C THR A 248 -16.80 19.05 -25.92
N PRO A 249 -17.95 18.39 -25.77
CA PRO A 249 -18.48 17.57 -26.84
C PRO A 249 -18.70 18.49 -28.04
N MET A 250 -18.09 18.16 -29.18
CA MET A 250 -18.39 18.85 -30.43
C MET A 250 -19.89 18.73 -30.70
N PRO A 251 -20.60 19.83 -31.02
CA PRO A 251 -21.95 19.70 -31.53
C PRO A 251 -21.87 18.93 -32.85
N LEU A 252 -22.61 17.83 -32.91
CA LEU A 252 -22.87 17.12 -34.16
C LEU A 252 -23.52 18.10 -35.13
N LEU A 253 -22.82 18.43 -36.22
CA LEU A 253 -23.39 19.02 -37.43
C LEU A 253 -23.58 17.91 -38.46
#